data_AF-A0A1L3ZQA0-F1
#
_entry.id   AF-A0A1L3ZQA0-F1
#
_cell.length_a   1.000
_cell.length_b   1.000
_cell.length_c   1.000
_cell.angle_alpha   90.00
_cell.angle_beta   90.00
_cell.angle_gamma   90.00
#
_symmetry.space_group_name_H-M   'P 1'
#
loop_
_entity.id
_entity.type
_entity.pdbx_description
1 polymer ?
#
loop_
_entity_poly.entity_id
_entity_poly.type
_entity_poly.pdbx_seq_one_letter_code
_entity_poly.pdbx_strand_id
1 'polypeptide(L)'
;MRPLIQIVALYAAEYQPDGEFYEKKKGTDPVQFSRGHQVRLLDPCWSPSGDKDQALVESQLGAEDTFHYTNAAPQVQTYNDIDWGNLEDYLLDKAQTTDKRLTIFTGPIFRDNDPLYGKGRKGGPWKIPLSFWKIAVLQKSPTKVAAAAFIVGQTQYVQALYEAKVFSGLKPYTVDQMRKRRIQTTIAAIENETGLDFAAVRPFDAQGTLESTRQTRWISDINDVVI
;
A
#
# COMPACT_ATOMS: atom_id res chain seq x y z
N MET A 1 9.22 5.03 -20.42
CA MET A 1 8.81 4.94 -19.00
C MET A 1 9.97 4.29 -18.25
N ARG A 2 10.48 4.87 -17.16
CA ARG A 2 11.59 4.30 -16.38
C ARG A 2 11.06 3.54 -15.15
N PRO A 3 11.79 2.53 -14.65
CA PRO A 3 11.26 1.52 -13.76
C PRO A 3 10.79 2.06 -12.41
N LEU A 4 9.55 1.73 -12.07
CA LEU A 4 9.08 1.65 -10.69
C LEU A 4 9.46 0.27 -10.18
N ILE A 5 10.36 0.21 -9.19
CA ILE A 5 10.76 -1.05 -8.58
C ILE A 5 9.93 -1.25 -7.33
N GLN A 6 9.12 -2.31 -7.30
CA GLN A 6 8.37 -2.74 -6.13
C GLN A 6 8.74 -4.20 -5.82
N ILE A 7 8.89 -4.52 -4.54
CA ILE A 7 9.36 -5.84 -4.10
C ILE A 7 8.17 -6.62 -3.52
N VAL A 8 7.90 -7.80 -4.07
CA VAL A 8 6.94 -8.78 -3.55
C VAL A 8 7.70 -10.06 -3.25
N ALA A 9 7.51 -10.63 -2.07
CA ALA A 9 8.06 -11.93 -1.72
C ALA A 9 7.16 -13.05 -2.27
N LEU A 10 7.74 -13.99 -3.01
CA LEU A 10 7.06 -15.21 -3.44
C LEU A 10 7.17 -16.27 -2.33
N TYR A 11 6.04 -16.82 -1.89
CA TYR A 11 5.98 -17.90 -0.88
C TYR A 11 5.55 -19.23 -1.53
N ALA A 12 5.76 -20.36 -0.86
CA ALA A 12 5.18 -21.63 -1.33
C ALA A 12 3.64 -21.62 -1.18
N ALA A 13 2.93 -22.36 -2.03
CA ALA A 13 1.47 -22.29 -2.14
C ALA A 13 0.74 -22.65 -0.84
N GLU A 14 1.31 -23.55 -0.04
CA GLU A 14 0.79 -23.98 1.27
C GLU A 14 0.80 -22.88 2.33
N TYR A 15 1.58 -21.81 2.12
CA TYR A 15 1.67 -20.66 3.04
C TYR A 15 0.89 -19.42 2.54
N GLN A 16 0.12 -19.56 1.45
CA GLN A 16 -0.63 -18.45 0.87
C GLN A 16 -2.14 -18.70 0.93
N PRO A 17 -2.94 -17.64 1.16
CA PRO A 17 -4.37 -17.72 0.88
C PRO A 17 -4.59 -17.89 -0.62
N ASP A 18 -5.54 -18.75 -0.99
CA ASP A 18 -5.95 -18.96 -2.38
C ASP A 18 -7.32 -18.30 -2.64
N GLY A 19 -7.93 -18.62 -3.78
CA GLY A 19 -9.25 -18.10 -4.14
C GLY A 19 -10.32 -18.37 -3.09
N GLU A 20 -10.22 -19.46 -2.31
CA GLU A 20 -11.21 -19.80 -1.29
C GLU A 20 -11.25 -18.77 -0.14
N PHE A 21 -10.18 -18.04 0.09
CA PHE A 21 -10.15 -16.95 1.07
C PHE A 21 -11.00 -15.75 0.61
N TYR A 22 -10.90 -15.38 -0.67
CA TYR A 22 -11.50 -14.17 -1.25
C TYR A 22 -12.89 -14.41 -1.90
N GLU A 23 -13.24 -15.65 -2.21
CA GLU A 23 -14.49 -15.98 -2.91
C GLU A 23 -15.73 -15.81 -2.02
N LYS A 24 -16.67 -14.99 -2.50
CA LYS A 24 -17.95 -14.71 -1.83
C LYS A 24 -18.89 -15.92 -1.78
N LYS A 25 -18.85 -16.80 -2.77
CA LYS A 25 -19.80 -17.93 -2.90
C LYS A 25 -19.53 -19.07 -1.92
N LYS A 26 -18.33 -19.14 -1.34
CA LYS A 26 -17.87 -20.26 -0.51
C LYS A 26 -17.94 -20.00 0.99
N GLY A 27 -18.31 -18.79 1.45
CA GLY A 27 -18.28 -18.42 2.87
C GLY A 27 -19.57 -17.80 3.37
N THR A 28 -19.77 -17.87 4.69
CA THR A 28 -20.87 -17.21 5.43
C THR A 28 -20.37 -16.05 6.29
N ASP A 29 -19.12 -15.61 6.08
CA ASP A 29 -18.50 -14.57 6.89
C ASP A 29 -19.22 -13.21 6.71
N PRO A 30 -19.41 -12.43 7.80
CA PRO A 30 -20.13 -11.16 7.77
C PRO A 30 -19.39 -10.08 6.97
N VAL A 31 -18.07 -10.23 6.80
CA VAL A 31 -17.18 -9.33 6.07
C VAL A 31 -16.61 -10.09 4.88
N GLN A 32 -16.42 -9.41 3.75
CA GLN A 32 -15.73 -9.96 2.59
C GLN A 32 -14.62 -9.00 2.18
N PHE A 33 -13.48 -9.55 1.76
CA PHE A 33 -12.30 -8.79 1.37
C PHE A 33 -12.06 -8.90 -0.14
N SER A 34 -11.61 -7.80 -0.73
CA SER A 34 -11.06 -7.77 -2.07
C SER A 34 -9.61 -8.27 -2.06
N ARG A 35 -9.10 -8.61 -3.25
CA ARG A 35 -7.69 -8.89 -3.50
C ARG A 35 -6.97 -7.55 -3.65
N GLY A 36 -6.67 -6.92 -2.52
CA GLY A 36 -6.00 -5.62 -2.48
C GLY A 36 -4.56 -5.75 -2.94
N HIS A 37 -4.28 -5.19 -4.12
CA HIS A 37 -2.94 -5.27 -4.72
C HIS A 37 -1.94 -4.52 -3.85
N GLN A 38 -0.78 -5.13 -3.59
CA GLN A 38 0.35 -4.46 -2.97
C GLN A 38 1.13 -3.68 -4.04
N VAL A 39 1.45 -4.37 -5.14
CA VAL A 39 1.95 -3.78 -6.38
C VAL A 39 0.80 -3.53 -7.34
N ARG A 40 0.65 -2.29 -7.78
CA ARG A 40 -0.45 -1.89 -8.66
C ARG A 40 -0.22 -2.40 -10.08
N LEU A 41 -1.31 -2.73 -10.76
CA LEU A 41 -1.31 -3.35 -12.10
C LEU A 41 -0.37 -2.70 -13.11
N LEU A 42 -0.35 -1.37 -13.18
CA LEU A 42 0.39 -0.63 -14.21
C LEU A 42 1.82 -0.27 -13.79
N ASP A 43 2.18 -0.46 -12.52
CA ASP A 43 3.48 -0.09 -11.98
C ASP A 43 4.64 -0.87 -12.63
N PRO A 44 4.53 -2.19 -12.90
CA PRO A 44 5.57 -2.96 -13.58
C PRO A 44 5.42 -2.96 -15.13
N CYS A 45 4.47 -2.23 -15.71
CA CYS A 45 4.23 -2.20 -17.16
C CYS A 45 5.24 -1.30 -17.89
N TRP A 46 6.53 -1.60 -17.78
CA TRP A 46 7.61 -0.89 -18.44
C TRP A 46 8.62 -1.86 -19.05
N SER A 47 9.36 -1.39 -20.05
CA SER A 47 10.40 -2.17 -20.73
C SER A 47 11.63 -1.30 -20.97
N PRO A 48 12.85 -1.82 -20.79
CA PRO A 48 14.07 -1.16 -21.24
C PRO A 48 14.30 -1.29 -22.75
N SER A 49 13.54 -2.14 -23.46
CA SER A 49 13.71 -2.36 -24.89
C SER A 49 13.29 -1.14 -25.71
N GLY A 50 14.06 -0.86 -26.77
CA GLY A 50 13.68 0.11 -27.79
C GLY A 50 12.74 -0.47 -28.85
N ASP A 51 12.55 -1.78 -28.85
CA ASP A 51 11.64 -2.49 -29.75
C ASP A 51 10.20 -2.46 -29.18
N LYS A 52 9.24 -2.04 -30.01
CA LYS A 52 7.85 -1.84 -29.56
C LYS A 52 7.13 -3.15 -29.26
N ASP A 53 7.41 -4.20 -30.03
CA ASP A 53 6.74 -5.48 -29.88
C ASP A 53 7.26 -6.18 -28.62
N GLN A 54 8.58 -6.13 -28.41
CA GLN A 54 9.19 -6.61 -27.16
C GLN A 54 8.68 -5.81 -25.95
N ALA A 55 8.60 -4.48 -26.06
CA ALA A 55 8.12 -3.64 -24.97
C ALA A 55 6.67 -3.94 -24.59
N LEU A 56 5.83 -4.27 -25.57
CA LEU A 56 4.44 -4.70 -25.33
C LEU A 56 4.39 -6.03 -24.56
N VAL A 57 5.18 -7.02 -25.00
CA VAL A 57 5.25 -8.33 -24.34
C VAL A 57 5.74 -8.20 -22.89
N GLU A 58 6.82 -7.46 -22.65
CA GLU A 58 7.35 -7.26 -21.29
C GLU A 58 6.36 -6.49 -20.40
N SER A 59 5.64 -5.51 -20.96
CA SER A 59 4.61 -4.78 -20.20
C SER A 59 3.43 -5.67 -19.83
N GLN A 60 3.03 -6.60 -20.71
CA GLN A 60 1.97 -7.58 -20.43
C GLN A 60 2.39 -8.55 -19.34
N LEU A 61 3.61 -9.08 -19.41
CA LEU A 61 4.17 -9.95 -18.36
C LEU A 61 4.20 -9.25 -17.01
N GLY A 62 4.63 -7.98 -16.96
CA GLY A 62 4.60 -7.18 -15.74
C GLY A 62 3.18 -7.04 -15.16
N ALA A 63 2.18 -6.77 -16.01
CA ALA A 63 0.79 -6.71 -15.58
C ALA A 63 0.29 -8.05 -15.01
N GLU A 64 0.58 -9.15 -15.69
CA GLU A 64 0.20 -10.51 -15.29
C GLU A 64 0.82 -10.89 -13.94
N ASP A 65 2.08 -10.51 -13.70
CA ASP A 65 2.78 -10.76 -12.45
C ASP A 65 2.07 -10.15 -11.23
N THR A 66 1.35 -9.03 -11.42
CA THR A 66 0.60 -8.39 -10.32
C THR A 66 -0.62 -9.18 -9.83
N PHE A 67 -1.11 -10.16 -10.61
CA PHE A 67 -2.30 -10.94 -10.26
C PHE A 67 -2.02 -12.19 -9.40
N HIS A 68 -0.77 -12.43 -9.02
CA HIS A 68 -0.43 -13.51 -8.09
C HIS A 68 -0.93 -13.21 -6.67
N TYR A 69 -1.39 -14.23 -5.94
CA TYR A 69 -1.90 -14.07 -4.56
C TYR A 69 -0.84 -13.56 -3.57
N THR A 70 0.45 -13.76 -3.86
CA THR A 70 1.59 -13.16 -3.14
C THR A 70 1.55 -11.63 -3.13
N ASN A 71 0.96 -11.05 -4.17
CA ASN A 71 0.78 -9.61 -4.33
C ASN A 71 -0.57 -9.10 -3.80
N ALA A 72 -1.39 -9.98 -3.20
CA ALA A 72 -2.71 -9.61 -2.70
C ALA A 72 -2.77 -9.71 -1.18
N ALA A 73 -3.45 -8.74 -0.57
CA ALA A 73 -3.80 -8.77 0.85
C ALA A 73 -5.28 -8.44 1.05
N PRO A 74 -5.91 -8.93 2.14
CA PRO A 74 -7.31 -8.67 2.44
C PRO A 74 -7.58 -7.19 2.71
N GLN A 75 -8.22 -6.54 1.75
CA GLN A 75 -8.67 -5.15 1.85
C GLN A 75 -10.18 -5.08 1.74
N VAL A 76 -10.84 -4.25 2.55
CA VAL A 76 -12.27 -3.97 2.31
C VAL A 76 -12.38 -3.22 0.99
N GLN A 77 -13.34 -3.58 0.12
CA GLN A 77 -13.43 -3.02 -1.24
C GLN A 77 -13.42 -1.48 -1.26
N THR A 78 -14.20 -0.83 -0.38
CA THR A 78 -14.23 0.64 -0.29
C THR A 78 -12.89 1.23 0.17
N TYR A 79 -12.15 0.54 1.02
CA TYR A 79 -10.79 0.95 1.41
C TYR A 79 -9.83 0.84 0.22
N ASN A 80 -9.87 -0.29 -0.49
CA ASN A 80 -9.02 -0.56 -1.66
C ASN A 80 -9.22 0.51 -2.75
N ASP A 81 -10.47 0.81 -3.10
CA ASP A 81 -10.78 1.68 -4.24
C ASP A 81 -10.54 3.17 -3.95
N ILE A 82 -10.49 3.55 -2.67
CA ILE A 82 -10.55 4.95 -2.26
C ILE A 82 -9.32 5.31 -1.46
N ASP A 83 -9.18 4.82 -0.23
CA ASP A 83 -8.11 5.30 0.64
C ASP A 83 -6.76 4.81 0.16
N TRP A 84 -6.68 3.53 -0.21
CA TRP A 84 -5.49 2.94 -0.78
C TRP A 84 -5.23 3.46 -2.20
N GLY A 85 -6.23 3.41 -3.07
CA GLY A 85 -6.15 3.91 -4.44
C GLY A 85 -5.73 5.39 -4.53
N ASN A 86 -6.29 6.26 -3.70
CA ASN A 86 -5.92 7.69 -3.71
C ASN A 86 -4.46 7.93 -3.29
N LEU A 87 -3.92 7.14 -2.34
CA LEU A 87 -2.50 7.21 -1.99
C LEU A 87 -1.63 6.78 -3.18
N GLU A 88 -2.05 5.75 -3.90
CA GLU A 88 -1.34 5.26 -5.09
C GLU A 88 -1.35 6.28 -6.23
N ASP A 89 -2.51 6.88 -6.51
CA ASP A 89 -2.62 7.96 -7.49
C ASP A 89 -1.75 9.16 -7.11
N TYR A 90 -1.75 9.56 -5.83
CA TYR A 90 -0.88 10.63 -5.33
C TYR A 90 0.61 10.34 -5.56
N LEU A 91 1.07 9.11 -5.27
CA LEU A 91 2.47 8.73 -5.45
C LEU A 91 2.85 8.65 -6.94
N LEU A 92 1.94 8.16 -7.78
CA LEU A 92 2.13 8.05 -9.22
C LEU A 92 2.24 9.43 -9.88
N ASP A 93 1.36 10.38 -9.54
CA ASP A 93 1.39 11.75 -10.06
C ASP A 93 2.72 12.46 -9.72
N LYS A 94 3.23 12.25 -8.50
CA LYS A 94 4.54 12.79 -8.08
C LYS A 94 5.71 12.13 -8.83
N ALA A 95 5.57 10.88 -9.26
CA ALA A 95 6.56 10.20 -10.07
C ALA A 95 6.52 10.68 -11.52
N GLN A 96 5.35 10.71 -12.16
CA GLN A 96 5.19 11.00 -13.58
C GLN A 96 5.53 12.44 -13.97
N THR A 97 5.38 13.38 -13.05
CA THR A 97 5.72 14.80 -13.29
C THR A 97 7.22 15.05 -13.41
N THR A 98 8.07 14.04 -13.19
CA THR A 98 9.52 14.17 -13.22
C THR A 98 10.16 12.90 -13.83
N ASP A 99 11.24 13.01 -14.60
CA ASP A 99 11.96 11.84 -15.18
C ASP A 99 12.75 11.03 -14.11
N LYS A 100 12.17 10.87 -12.93
CA LYS A 100 12.79 10.32 -11.72
C LYS A 100 12.45 8.85 -11.55
N ARG A 101 13.37 8.12 -10.92
CA ARG A 101 13.12 6.74 -10.49
C ARG A 101 12.43 6.75 -9.13
N LEU A 102 11.34 6.02 -9.02
CA LEU A 102 10.60 5.79 -7.79
C LEU A 102 10.75 4.32 -7.40
N THR A 103 11.03 4.05 -6.14
CA THR A 103 11.04 2.69 -5.56
C THR A 103 10.02 2.68 -4.44
N ILE A 104 9.14 1.67 -4.44
CA ILE A 104 8.10 1.54 -3.42
C ILE A 104 8.32 0.25 -2.64
N PHE A 105 8.28 0.39 -1.32
CA PHE A 105 8.11 -0.73 -0.39
C PHE A 105 6.70 -0.63 0.19
N THR A 106 6.01 -1.76 0.35
CA THR A 106 4.62 -1.77 0.81
C THR A 106 4.27 -3.09 1.47
N GLY A 107 3.28 -3.07 2.35
CA GLY A 107 2.77 -4.30 2.94
C GLY A 107 1.67 -4.07 3.98
N PRO A 108 1.08 -5.17 4.49
CA PRO A 108 0.21 -5.13 5.65
C PRO A 108 0.99 -4.92 6.96
N ILE A 109 0.32 -4.41 7.98
CA ILE A 109 0.76 -4.41 9.39
C ILE A 109 -0.08 -5.44 10.13
N PHE A 110 0.57 -6.41 10.77
CA PHE A 110 -0.08 -7.41 11.62
C PHE A 110 0.22 -7.13 13.10
N ARG A 111 -0.82 -6.89 13.90
CA ARG A 111 -0.74 -6.64 15.34
C ARG A 111 -1.38 -7.76 16.13
N ASP A 112 -0.91 -8.07 17.33
CA ASP A 112 -1.41 -9.20 18.14
C ASP A 112 -2.93 -9.24 18.34
N ASN A 113 -3.58 -8.08 18.37
CA ASN A 113 -5.01 -7.93 18.55
C ASN A 113 -5.83 -7.83 17.24
N ASP A 114 -5.21 -8.02 16.07
CA ASP A 114 -5.93 -8.03 14.80
C ASP A 114 -6.95 -9.18 14.74
N PRO A 115 -8.12 -8.96 14.11
CA PRO A 115 -9.21 -9.93 14.13
C PRO A 115 -8.90 -11.18 13.31
N LEU A 116 -9.48 -12.28 13.75
CA LEU A 116 -9.48 -13.55 13.01
C LEU A 116 -10.69 -13.61 12.06
N TYR A 117 -10.48 -14.18 10.88
CA TYR A 117 -11.47 -14.34 9.82
C TYR A 117 -11.45 -15.75 9.23
N GLY A 118 -12.60 -16.22 8.73
CA GLY A 118 -12.67 -17.46 7.98
C GLY A 118 -12.39 -18.71 8.83
N LYS A 119 -12.89 -18.75 10.08
CA LYS A 119 -12.75 -19.91 10.98
C LYS A 119 -13.20 -21.24 10.35
N GLY A 120 -14.12 -21.20 9.37
CA GLY A 120 -14.58 -22.37 8.61
C GLY A 120 -14.02 -22.48 7.19
N ARG A 121 -13.12 -21.58 6.77
CA ARG A 121 -12.47 -21.64 5.46
C ARG A 121 -11.20 -22.48 5.55
N LYS A 122 -10.82 -23.09 4.42
CA LYS A 122 -9.56 -23.83 4.30
C LYS A 122 -8.37 -22.94 4.68
N GLY A 123 -7.46 -23.48 5.49
CA GLY A 123 -6.28 -22.78 6.01
C GLY A 123 -6.57 -21.69 7.07
N GLY A 124 -7.84 -21.40 7.37
CA GLY A 124 -8.23 -20.46 8.41
C GLY A 124 -8.25 -21.07 9.81
N PRO A 125 -8.50 -20.25 10.84
CA PRO A 125 -8.74 -18.81 10.76
C PRO A 125 -7.47 -18.01 10.42
N TRP A 126 -7.65 -16.97 9.63
CA TRP A 126 -6.59 -16.06 9.20
C TRP A 126 -6.63 -14.77 10.01
N LYS A 127 -5.47 -14.23 10.36
CA LYS A 127 -5.36 -12.90 10.96
C LYS A 127 -5.53 -11.84 9.87
N ILE A 128 -6.33 -10.81 10.13
CA ILE A 128 -6.63 -9.76 9.15
C ILE A 128 -5.93 -8.47 9.55
N PRO A 129 -5.01 -7.94 8.72
CA PRO A 129 -4.32 -6.69 9.01
C PRO A 129 -5.32 -5.53 8.99
N LEU A 130 -5.29 -4.68 10.02
CA LEU A 130 -6.14 -3.49 10.08
C LEU A 130 -5.47 -2.25 9.49
N SER A 131 -4.21 -2.35 9.07
CA SER A 131 -3.47 -1.25 8.47
C SER A 131 -2.48 -1.75 7.43
N PHE A 132 -2.17 -0.88 6.48
CA PHE A 132 -1.16 -1.09 5.46
C PHE A 132 -0.17 0.07 5.49
N TRP A 133 1.05 -0.20 5.06
CA TRP A 133 2.12 0.78 5.02
C TRP A 133 2.71 0.88 3.62
N LYS A 134 3.26 2.05 3.28
CA LYS A 134 3.99 2.29 2.04
C LYS A 134 5.16 3.23 2.30
N ILE A 135 6.34 2.92 1.75
CA ILE A 135 7.52 3.79 1.73
C ILE A 135 7.85 4.09 0.27
N ALA A 136 7.84 5.37 -0.09
CA ALA A 136 8.15 5.85 -1.42
C ALA A 136 9.53 6.50 -1.43
N VAL A 137 10.48 5.94 -2.19
CA VAL A 137 11.86 6.43 -2.32
C VAL A 137 12.04 7.04 -3.72
N LEU A 138 12.22 8.34 -3.76
CA LEU A 138 12.37 9.12 -4.98
C LEU A 138 13.83 9.53 -5.20
N GLN A 139 14.39 9.12 -6.33
CA GLN A 139 15.67 9.63 -6.80
C GLN A 139 15.47 11.00 -7.49
N LYS A 140 15.76 12.09 -6.80
CA LYS A 140 15.64 13.47 -7.32
C LYS A 140 16.71 13.82 -8.33
N SER A 141 17.92 13.34 -8.10
CA SER A 141 19.09 13.48 -8.98
C SER A 141 20.00 12.27 -8.75
N PRO A 142 21.09 12.09 -9.53
CA PRO A 142 22.05 11.01 -9.29
C PRO A 142 22.60 10.95 -7.86
N THR A 143 22.63 12.09 -7.14
CA THR A 143 23.22 12.21 -5.80
C THR A 143 22.20 12.57 -4.71
N LYS A 144 20.93 12.82 -5.06
CA LYS A 144 19.90 13.24 -4.11
C LYS A 144 18.73 12.26 -4.12
N VAL A 145 18.50 11.64 -2.97
CA VAL A 145 17.39 10.73 -2.69
C VAL A 145 16.54 11.32 -1.57
N ALA A 146 15.23 11.06 -1.62
CA ALA A 146 14.32 11.37 -0.54
C ALA A 146 13.28 10.25 -0.39
N ALA A 147 12.78 10.05 0.82
CA ALA A 147 11.80 9.04 1.12
C ALA A 147 10.61 9.62 1.92
N ALA A 148 9.42 9.10 1.63
CA ALA A 148 8.19 9.41 2.36
C ALA A 148 7.51 8.11 2.80
N ALA A 149 7.07 8.06 4.06
CA ALA A 149 6.45 6.90 4.68
C ALA A 149 4.98 7.18 5.00
N PHE A 150 4.13 6.17 4.81
CA PHE A 150 2.68 6.27 4.98
C PHE A 150 2.13 5.03 5.70
N ILE A 151 1.13 5.23 6.56
CA ILE A 151 0.31 4.16 7.13
C ILE A 151 -1.16 4.53 6.91
N VAL A 152 -1.94 3.62 6.30
CA VAL A 152 -3.37 3.79 6.06
C VAL A 152 -4.13 2.65 6.75
N GLY A 153 -5.12 3.00 7.57
CA GLY A 153 -5.92 2.04 8.34
C GLY A 153 -7.24 1.69 7.65
N GLN A 154 -7.65 0.43 7.73
CA GLN A 154 -8.97 -0.04 7.30
C GLN A 154 -9.93 -0.37 8.46
N THR A 155 -9.54 -0.10 9.72
CA THR A 155 -10.29 -0.45 10.93
C THR A 155 -11.76 -0.03 10.88
N GLN A 156 -12.07 1.20 10.46
CA GLN A 156 -13.45 1.68 10.43
C GLN A 156 -14.35 0.89 9.45
N TYR A 157 -13.76 0.34 8.38
CA TYR A 157 -14.50 -0.44 7.39
C TYR A 157 -14.74 -1.85 7.91
N VAL A 158 -13.72 -2.44 8.53
CA VAL A 158 -13.83 -3.76 9.16
C VAL A 158 -14.84 -3.71 10.32
N GLN A 159 -14.71 -2.73 11.22
CA GLN A 159 -15.60 -2.55 12.36
C GLN A 159 -17.06 -2.32 11.93
N ALA A 160 -17.31 -1.45 10.95
CA ALA A 160 -18.67 -1.22 10.43
C ALA A 160 -19.31 -2.49 9.83
N LEU A 161 -18.50 -3.41 9.28
CA LEU A 161 -18.99 -4.68 8.73
C LEU A 161 -19.19 -5.75 9.81
N TYR A 162 -18.40 -5.75 10.89
CA TYR A 162 -18.65 -6.59 12.07
C TYR A 162 -19.85 -6.08 12.91
N GLU A 163 -20.09 -4.77 12.95
CA GLU A 163 -21.14 -4.10 13.73
C GLU A 163 -22.45 -3.88 12.95
N ALA A 164 -22.66 -4.59 11.83
CA ALA A 164 -23.76 -4.44 10.87
C ALA A 164 -25.20 -4.69 11.41
N LYS A 165 -25.56 -4.10 12.56
CA LYS A 165 -26.94 -3.75 12.95
C LYS A 165 -27.22 -2.25 12.89
N VAL A 166 -26.22 -1.37 12.85
CA VAL A 166 -26.45 0.08 12.77
C VAL A 166 -25.29 0.71 12.01
N PHE A 167 -25.42 1.03 10.73
CA PHE A 167 -24.85 2.28 10.16
C PHE A 167 -25.27 2.42 8.69
N SER A 168 -26.05 3.47 8.41
CA SER A 168 -26.29 3.99 7.08
C SER A 168 -25.27 5.08 6.77
N GLY A 169 -24.39 4.83 5.78
CA GLY A 169 -23.59 5.88 5.14
C GLY A 169 -22.12 5.93 5.56
N LEU A 170 -21.31 4.98 5.06
CA LEU A 170 -19.87 5.21 4.93
C LEU A 170 -19.64 6.00 3.65
N LYS A 171 -19.34 7.31 3.78
CA LYS A 171 -18.84 8.11 2.67
C LYS A 171 -17.32 7.91 2.53
N PRO A 172 -16.79 7.84 1.30
CA PRO A 172 -15.36 7.93 1.00
C PRO A 172 -14.70 9.09 1.74
N TYR A 173 -13.45 8.94 2.19
CA TYR A 173 -12.72 10.09 2.72
C TYR A 173 -12.43 11.11 1.62
N THR A 174 -12.66 12.38 1.92
CA THR A 174 -12.21 13.49 1.08
C THR A 174 -10.71 13.69 1.22
N VAL A 175 -10.05 14.27 0.20
CA VAL A 175 -8.62 14.65 0.23
C VAL A 175 -8.28 15.48 1.49
N ASP A 176 -9.21 16.30 1.95
CA ASP A 176 -9.04 17.10 3.19
C ASP A 176 -9.05 16.25 4.47
N GLN A 177 -9.81 15.16 4.50
CA GLN A 177 -9.80 14.21 5.63
C GLN A 177 -8.54 13.36 5.64
N MET A 178 -8.04 12.97 4.46
CA MET A 178 -6.73 12.34 4.33
C MET A 178 -5.61 13.26 4.86
N ARG A 179 -5.67 14.55 4.51
CA ARG A 179 -4.76 15.60 5.02
C ARG A 179 -4.81 15.76 6.54
N LYS A 180 -6.02 15.79 7.14
CA LYS A 180 -6.20 15.97 8.60
C LYS A 180 -5.79 14.74 9.43
N ARG A 181 -5.71 13.55 8.82
CA ARG A 181 -5.48 12.28 9.53
C ARG A 181 -4.02 11.91 9.77
N ARG A 182 -3.04 12.71 9.32
CA ARG A 182 -1.60 12.42 9.48
C ARG A 182 -1.21 11.05 8.87
N ILE A 183 -1.63 10.81 7.62
CA ILE A 183 -1.36 9.56 6.90
C ILE A 183 0.15 9.39 6.65
N GLN A 184 0.86 10.50 6.45
CA GLN A 184 2.32 10.49 6.41
C GLN A 184 2.87 10.31 7.82
N THR A 185 3.83 9.39 7.94
CA THR A 185 4.53 9.03 9.18
C THR A 185 6.04 8.98 8.90
N THR A 186 6.82 8.46 9.84
CA THR A 186 8.25 8.22 9.68
C THR A 186 8.53 6.77 9.28
N ILE A 187 9.66 6.54 8.62
CA ILE A 187 10.17 5.19 8.36
C ILE A 187 10.37 4.43 9.68
N ALA A 188 10.86 5.12 10.72
CA ALA A 188 11.03 4.54 12.05
C ALA A 188 9.70 4.04 12.67
N ALA A 189 8.58 4.74 12.42
CA ALA A 189 7.28 4.27 12.86
C ALA A 189 6.87 2.97 12.14
N ILE A 190 7.16 2.84 10.84
CA ILE A 190 6.93 1.59 10.10
C ILE A 190 7.83 0.47 10.62
N GLU A 191 9.12 0.74 10.88
CA GLU A 191 10.04 -0.24 11.50
C GLU A 191 9.48 -0.73 12.85
N ASN A 192 9.00 0.16 13.71
CA ASN A 192 8.41 -0.20 15.00
C ASN A 192 7.12 -1.02 14.88
N GLU A 193 6.26 -0.72 13.91
CA GLU A 193 4.98 -1.41 13.71
C GLU A 193 5.13 -2.78 13.01
N THR A 194 6.19 -2.96 12.23
CA THR A 194 6.36 -4.15 11.37
C THR A 194 7.50 -5.07 11.80
N GLY A 195 8.47 -4.54 12.56
CA GLY A 195 9.73 -5.24 12.87
C GLY A 195 10.69 -5.35 11.68
N LEU A 196 10.37 -4.73 10.54
CA LEU A 196 11.24 -4.72 9.36
C LEU A 196 12.39 -3.70 9.53
N ASP A 197 13.52 -3.97 8.89
CA ASP A 197 14.68 -3.09 8.88
C ASP A 197 14.73 -2.25 7.59
N PHE A 198 14.58 -0.95 7.73
CA PHE A 198 14.71 0.03 6.67
C PHE A 198 15.90 0.97 6.90
N ALA A 199 16.92 0.56 7.67
CA ALA A 199 18.08 1.38 7.99
C ALA A 199 18.80 1.92 6.74
N ALA A 200 18.75 1.21 5.60
CA ALA A 200 19.30 1.68 4.33
C ALA A 200 18.54 2.89 3.72
N VAL A 201 17.25 3.03 4.02
CA VAL A 201 16.37 4.07 3.47
C VAL A 201 16.07 5.17 4.50
N ARG A 202 16.08 4.84 5.80
CA ARG A 202 15.79 5.75 6.92
C ARG A 202 16.55 7.08 6.88
N PRO A 203 17.83 7.16 6.48
CA PRO A 203 18.54 8.44 6.36
C PRO A 203 17.92 9.43 5.36
N PHE A 204 17.06 8.96 4.47
CA PHE A 204 16.39 9.77 3.45
C PHE A 204 14.95 10.17 3.86
N ASP A 205 14.50 9.83 5.07
CA ASP A 205 13.16 10.14 5.56
C ASP A 205 12.94 11.66 5.71
N ALA A 206 12.06 12.19 4.87
CA ALA A 206 11.72 13.61 4.89
C ALA A 206 10.98 14.02 6.17
N GLN A 207 10.13 13.16 6.73
CA GLN A 207 9.36 13.46 7.94
C GLN A 207 10.23 13.36 9.20
N GLY A 208 11.09 12.34 9.29
CA GLY A 208 12.04 12.20 10.41
C GLY A 208 13.03 13.37 10.50
N THR A 209 13.40 13.95 9.35
CA THR A 209 14.23 15.16 9.29
C THR A 209 13.50 16.40 9.83
N LEU A 210 12.19 16.52 9.60
CA LEU A 210 11.37 17.62 10.11
C LEU A 210 11.13 17.52 11.62
N GLU A 211 10.87 16.31 12.13
CA GLU A 211 10.65 16.09 13.57
C GLU A 211 11.91 16.35 14.40
N SER A 212 13.08 15.96 13.89
CA SER A 212 14.38 16.20 14.56
C SER A 212 14.82 17.66 14.58
N THR A 213 14.33 18.50 13.65
CA THR A 213 14.72 19.91 13.53
C THR A 213 13.81 20.90 14.27
N ARG A 214 12.74 20.45 14.96
CA ARG A 214 11.73 21.29 15.65
C ARG A 214 11.13 22.43 14.83
N GLN A 215 11.36 22.49 13.52
CA GLN A 215 10.63 23.40 12.63
C GLN A 215 9.35 22.70 12.19
N THR A 216 8.28 22.91 12.95
CA THR A 216 6.93 22.55 12.54
C THR A 216 6.55 23.43 11.35
N ARG A 217 6.91 23.02 10.13
CA ARG A 217 6.43 23.65 8.91
C ARG A 217 5.03 23.09 8.65
N TRP A 218 4.02 23.92 8.86
CA TRP A 218 2.63 23.58 8.57
C TRP A 218 2.50 23.31 7.07
N ILE A 219 2.00 22.12 6.72
CA ILE A 219 1.69 21.76 5.34
C ILE A 219 0.36 22.44 4.98
N SER A 220 0.46 23.66 4.47
CA SER A 220 -0.65 24.53 4.07
C SER A 220 -1.00 24.41 2.59
N ASP A 221 -0.07 23.94 1.77
CA ASP A 221 -0.13 23.85 0.32
C ASP A 221 0.45 22.51 -0.21
N ILE A 222 0.10 22.12 -1.44
CA ILE A 222 0.59 20.91 -2.10
C ILE A 222 2.11 20.89 -2.33
N ASN A 223 2.76 22.05 -2.23
CA ASN A 223 4.21 22.22 -2.27
C ASN A 223 4.87 22.03 -0.89
N ASP A 224 4.11 21.97 0.20
CA ASP A 224 4.65 21.85 1.56
C ASP A 224 4.95 20.40 1.96
N VAL A 225 4.45 19.41 1.21
CA VAL A 225 4.84 17.99 1.39
C VAL A 225 6.20 17.78 0.72
N VAL A 226 7.24 17.64 1.55
CA VAL A 226 8.60 17.40 1.08
C VAL A 226 8.74 15.92 0.74
N ILE A 227 8.58 15.57 -0.55
CA ILE A 227 9.28 14.42 -1.14
C ILE A 227 10.54 14.96 -1.73
#